data_AF-A0AAW5EUE7-F1
#
_entry.id   AF-A0AAW5EUE7-F1
#
_cell.length_a   1.000
_cell.length_b   1.000
_cell.length_c   1.000
_cell.angle_alpha   90.00
_cell.angle_beta   90.00
_cell.angle_gamma   90.00
#
_symmetry.space_group_name_H-M   'P 1'
#
loop_
_entity.id
_entity.type
_entity.pdbx_description
1 polymer ?
#
loop_
_entity_poly.entity_id
_entity_poly.type
_entity_poly.pdbx_seq_one_letter_code
_entity_poly.pdbx_strand_id
1 'polypeptide(L)'
;ELVGGQVGLATPGIFVMFIVGMMLVVRNARRVPAQGVLLWMMLVPMVVFAMHALGDRVQANWPVIVYPLLAVAAAQVTWAGWKPAVALGGVLCALVFVQAAFEPLPLSAHTDVMLRQVGGWPALAAEVDGRAMPGDFVTACDYGTASELALYLPHRTVAGMEPRWTLFNLPHELHGQGLMLCNPRRVFDRRYFAMVEAVGSLRRHGRIRDAETLDLYRVRMADPVPPDQPPGIAILSRAPMTGPQASLPQDMLQAAP
;
A
#
# COMPACT_ATOMS: atom_id res chain seq x y z
N GLU A 1 -6.39 21.08 -5.40
CA GLU A 1 -6.37 19.94 -4.45
C GLU A 1 -4.99 19.70 -3.84
N LEU A 2 -3.94 19.47 -4.64
CA LEU A 2 -2.59 19.15 -4.14
C LEU A 2 -2.05 20.14 -3.09
N VAL A 3 -2.11 21.45 -3.35
CA VAL A 3 -1.66 22.50 -2.42
C VAL A 3 -2.45 22.45 -1.11
N GLY A 4 -3.78 22.36 -1.18
CA GLY A 4 -4.63 22.23 0.01
C GLY A 4 -4.32 20.96 0.80
N GLY A 5 -4.02 19.87 0.11
CA GLY A 5 -3.54 18.62 0.70
C GLY A 5 -2.21 18.79 1.44
N GLN A 6 -1.25 19.53 0.90
CA GLN A 6 0.02 19.82 1.58
C GLN A 6 -0.18 20.68 2.84
N VAL A 7 -1.05 21.69 2.77
CA VAL A 7 -1.38 22.54 3.93
C VAL A 7 -2.03 21.70 5.04
N GLY A 8 -2.99 20.85 4.68
CA GLY A 8 -3.66 19.97 5.64
C GLY A 8 -2.70 18.96 6.28
N LEU A 9 -1.83 18.36 5.47
CA LEU A 9 -0.94 17.29 5.92
C LEU A 9 0.25 17.79 6.75
N ALA A 10 0.85 18.93 6.37
CA ALA A 10 1.88 19.56 7.19
C ALA A 10 1.29 20.26 8.43
N THR A 11 0.02 20.64 8.38
CA THR A 11 -0.65 21.69 9.20
C THR A 11 -0.25 23.11 8.80
N PRO A 12 -1.16 24.11 8.90
CA PRO A 12 -0.92 25.46 8.38
C PRO A 12 0.35 26.14 8.93
N GLY A 13 0.63 26.00 10.22
CA GLY A 13 1.79 26.64 10.86
C GLY A 13 3.12 26.06 10.36
N ILE A 14 3.21 24.73 10.28
CA ILE A 14 4.41 24.04 9.76
C ILE A 14 4.56 24.30 8.27
N PHE A 15 3.46 24.34 7.51
CA PHE A 15 3.49 24.68 6.09
C PHE A 15 4.12 26.07 5.87
N VAL A 16 3.75 27.08 6.66
CA VAL A 16 4.37 28.40 6.60
C VAL A 16 5.87 28.31 6.92
N MET A 17 6.27 27.56 7.95
CA MET A 17 7.69 27.35 8.28
C MET A 17 8.46 26.67 7.14
N PHE A 18 7.88 25.69 6.45
CA PHE A 18 8.47 25.05 5.29
C PHE A 18 8.72 26.05 4.15
N ILE A 19 7.74 26.92 3.86
CA ILE A 19 7.89 27.97 2.83
C ILE A 19 8.97 28.97 3.22
N VAL A 20 8.97 29.46 4.47
CA VAL A 20 10.00 30.42 4.93
C VAL A 20 11.39 29.79 4.94
N GLY A 21 11.52 28.56 5.43
CA GLY A 21 12.77 27.80 5.42
C GLY A 21 13.31 27.62 4.01
N MET A 22 12.46 27.23 3.06
CA MET A 22 12.80 27.13 1.64
C MET A 22 13.31 28.46 1.08
N MET A 23 12.62 29.57 1.36
CA MET A 23 13.05 30.90 0.89
C MET A 23 14.43 31.29 1.43
N LEU A 24 14.74 30.95 2.69
CA LEU A 24 16.06 31.17 3.28
C LEU A 24 17.13 30.32 2.58
N VAL A 25 16.83 29.05 2.30
CA VAL A 25 17.71 28.15 1.55
C VAL A 25 18.00 28.71 0.16
N VAL A 26 16.97 29.12 -0.58
CA VAL A 26 17.12 29.72 -1.92
C VAL A 26 18.01 30.97 -1.88
N ARG A 27 17.80 31.86 -0.90
CA ARG A 27 18.58 33.12 -0.76
C ARG A 27 20.06 32.87 -0.55
N ASN A 28 20.40 31.79 0.16
CA ASN A 28 21.75 31.49 0.62
C ASN A 28 22.44 30.40 -0.21
N ALA A 29 21.73 29.72 -1.11
CA ALA A 29 22.22 28.55 -1.88
C ALA A 29 23.53 28.82 -2.63
N ARG A 30 23.75 30.04 -3.13
CA ARG A 30 24.99 30.45 -3.82
C ARG A 30 26.15 30.76 -2.88
N ARG A 31 25.87 31.05 -1.60
CA ARG A 31 26.86 31.46 -0.59
C ARG A 31 27.28 30.29 0.30
N VAL A 32 26.37 29.35 0.55
CA VAL A 32 26.57 28.21 1.44
C VAL A 32 26.36 26.92 0.62
N PRO A 33 27.42 26.18 0.25
CA PRO A 33 27.31 24.99 -0.59
C PRO A 33 26.30 23.95 -0.08
N ALA A 34 26.25 23.73 1.25
CA ALA A 34 25.28 22.82 1.86
C ALA A 34 23.82 23.22 1.59
N GLN A 35 23.52 24.54 1.56
CA GLN A 35 22.19 25.02 1.22
C GLN A 35 21.90 24.89 -0.28
N GLY A 36 22.93 25.00 -1.13
CA GLY A 36 22.81 24.67 -2.56
C GLY A 36 22.43 23.21 -2.79
N VAL A 37 23.06 22.28 -2.08
CA VAL A 37 22.69 20.84 -2.13
C VAL A 37 21.28 20.63 -1.61
N LEU A 38 20.94 21.18 -0.44
CA LEU A 38 19.60 21.06 0.15
C LEU A 38 18.52 21.59 -0.81
N LEU A 39 18.77 22.72 -1.48
CA LEU A 39 17.87 23.27 -2.50
C LEU A 39 17.60 22.25 -3.61
N TRP A 40 18.64 21.66 -4.20
CA TRP A 40 18.47 20.70 -5.30
C TRP A 40 17.78 19.42 -4.85
N MET A 41 18.09 18.93 -3.64
CA MET A 41 17.41 17.76 -3.06
C MET A 41 15.91 18.00 -2.86
N MET A 42 15.48 19.23 -2.61
CA MET A 42 14.05 19.56 -2.54
C MET A 42 13.45 19.87 -3.91
N LEU A 43 14.15 20.64 -4.75
CA LEU A 43 13.64 21.17 -6.01
C LEU A 43 13.35 20.06 -7.03
N VAL A 44 14.27 19.10 -7.18
CA VAL A 44 14.11 17.99 -8.15
C VAL A 44 12.82 17.20 -7.90
N PRO A 45 12.58 16.62 -6.71
CA PRO A 45 11.34 15.88 -6.47
C PRO A 45 10.09 16.77 -6.54
N MET A 46 10.15 18.03 -6.06
CA MET A 46 9.01 18.94 -6.18
C MET A 46 8.63 19.20 -7.64
N VAL A 47 9.62 19.39 -8.52
CA VAL A 47 9.41 19.58 -9.96
C VAL A 47 8.84 18.31 -10.60
N VAL A 48 9.33 17.13 -10.23
CA VAL A 48 8.76 15.85 -10.69
C VAL A 48 7.29 15.74 -10.30
N PHE A 49 6.93 15.99 -9.04
CA PHE A 49 5.54 15.93 -8.59
C PHE A 49 4.66 17.01 -9.23
N ALA A 50 5.20 18.21 -9.47
CA ALA A 50 4.47 19.27 -10.17
C ALA A 50 4.18 18.90 -11.63
N MET A 51 5.16 18.31 -12.33
CA MET A 51 4.96 17.80 -13.69
C MET A 51 3.94 16.66 -13.69
N HIS A 52 4.02 15.73 -12.73
CA HIS A 52 3.08 14.61 -12.65
C HIS A 52 1.65 15.07 -12.37
N ALA A 53 1.48 16.13 -11.57
CA ALA A 53 0.17 16.72 -11.27
C ALA A 53 -0.53 17.34 -12.50
N LEU A 54 0.17 17.53 -13.63
CA LEU A 54 -0.43 17.97 -14.89
C LEU A 54 -1.06 16.82 -15.69
N GLY A 55 -0.51 15.60 -15.54
CA GLY A 55 -0.95 14.41 -16.29
C GLY A 55 -1.90 13.51 -15.50
N ASP A 56 -1.74 13.47 -14.17
CA ASP A 56 -2.48 12.55 -13.30
C ASP A 56 -2.81 13.16 -11.94
N ARG A 57 -3.73 12.51 -11.21
CA ARG A 57 -4.05 12.89 -9.83
C ARG A 57 -2.92 12.50 -8.88
N VAL A 58 -2.15 13.49 -8.45
CA VAL A 58 -1.15 13.32 -7.38
C VAL A 58 -1.82 13.39 -6.02
N GLN A 59 -1.74 12.31 -5.25
CA GLN A 59 -2.25 12.28 -3.88
C GLN A 59 -1.36 13.13 -2.97
N ALA A 60 -1.96 13.77 -1.97
CA ALA A 60 -1.25 14.70 -1.08
C ALA A 60 -0.14 14.04 -0.26
N ASN A 61 -0.19 12.72 -0.05
CA ASN A 61 0.85 11.97 0.64
C ASN A 61 2.12 11.74 -0.20
N TRP A 62 2.07 11.84 -1.54
CA TRP A 62 3.24 11.56 -2.38
C TRP A 62 4.40 12.55 -2.14
N PRO A 63 4.17 13.88 -2.09
CA PRO A 63 5.25 14.84 -1.86
C PRO A 63 5.83 14.84 -0.44
N VAL A 64 5.27 14.04 0.49
CA VAL A 64 5.75 13.94 1.88
C VAL A 64 7.21 13.49 1.95
N ILE A 65 7.71 12.79 0.94
CA ILE A 65 9.13 12.42 0.83
C ILE A 65 10.07 13.64 0.93
N VAL A 66 9.59 14.84 0.61
CA VAL A 66 10.36 16.10 0.69
C VAL A 66 10.30 16.72 2.10
N TYR A 67 9.37 16.29 2.97
CA TYR A 67 9.13 16.91 4.28
C TYR A 67 10.35 16.88 5.21
N PRO A 68 11.16 15.81 5.29
CA PRO A 68 12.38 15.84 6.09
C PRO A 68 13.34 16.96 5.67
N LEU A 69 13.47 17.22 4.37
CA LEU A 69 14.31 18.29 3.84
C LEU A 69 13.72 19.67 4.14
N LEU A 70 12.40 19.81 4.03
CA LEU A 70 11.68 21.03 4.39
C LEU A 70 11.78 21.32 5.90
N ALA A 71 11.78 20.29 6.74
CA ALA A 71 11.98 20.43 8.18
C ALA A 71 13.40 20.93 8.51
N VAL A 72 14.42 20.39 7.83
CA VAL A 72 15.80 20.90 7.94
C VAL A 72 15.89 22.36 7.48
N ALA A 73 15.24 22.72 6.37
CA ALA A 73 15.17 24.10 5.91
C ALA A 73 14.46 25.01 6.93
N ALA A 74 13.35 24.55 7.49
CA ALA A 74 12.54 25.26 8.48
C ALA A 74 13.22 25.45 9.84
N ALA A 75 14.23 24.65 10.19
CA ALA A 75 14.99 24.79 11.42
C ALA A 75 15.72 26.15 11.53
N GLN A 76 15.92 26.86 10.41
CA GLN A 76 16.49 28.20 10.36
C GLN A 76 15.48 29.31 10.71
N VAL A 77 14.19 28.99 10.80
CA VAL A 77 13.11 29.98 10.97
C VAL A 77 12.91 30.31 12.44
N THR A 78 13.13 31.57 12.79
CA THR A 78 12.86 32.10 14.13
C THR A 78 11.45 32.68 14.22
N TRP A 79 10.48 31.86 14.63
CA TRP A 79 9.09 32.28 14.79
C TRP A 79 8.48 31.78 16.11
N ALA A 80 7.97 32.69 16.95
CA ALA A 80 7.44 32.33 18.28
C ALA A 80 6.31 31.28 18.25
N GLY A 81 5.57 31.16 17.14
CA GLY A 81 4.47 30.21 16.99
C GLY A 81 4.87 28.78 16.60
N TRP A 82 6.16 28.44 16.52
CA TRP A 82 6.57 27.09 16.14
C TRP A 82 6.07 26.03 17.13
N LYS A 83 6.05 26.34 18.44
CA LYS A 83 5.57 25.43 19.49
C LYS A 83 4.10 25.05 19.32
N PRO A 84 3.15 26.01 19.22
CA PRO A 84 1.75 25.66 18.98
C PRO A 84 1.53 24.99 17.62
N ALA A 85 2.31 25.30 16.58
CA ALA A 85 2.22 24.62 15.30
C ALA A 85 2.60 23.12 15.40
N VAL A 86 3.70 22.81 16.09
CA VAL A 86 4.10 21.41 16.36
C VAL A 86 3.07 20.71 17.25
N ALA A 87 2.58 21.39 18.30
CA ALA A 87 1.57 20.83 19.19
C ALA A 87 0.27 20.49 18.45
N LEU A 88 -0.20 21.37 17.55
CA LEU A 88 -1.37 21.10 16.72
C LEU A 88 -1.17 19.84 15.86
N GLY A 89 -0.02 19.70 15.19
CA GLY A 89 0.30 18.51 14.42
C GLY A 89 0.30 17.24 15.27
N GLY A 90 0.90 17.29 16.45
CA GLY A 90 0.90 16.19 17.42
C GLY A 90 -0.51 15.80 17.89
N VAL A 91 -1.34 16.80 18.21
CA VAL A 91 -2.74 16.57 18.62
C VAL A 91 -3.55 15.94 17.49
N LEU A 92 -3.47 16.48 16.27
CA LEU A 92 -4.18 15.91 15.12
C LEU A 92 -3.72 14.48 14.81
N CYS A 93 -2.42 14.23 14.89
CA CYS A 93 -1.84 12.90 14.74
C CYS A 93 -2.39 11.93 15.80
N ALA A 94 -2.38 12.33 17.08
CA ALA A 94 -2.93 11.54 18.17
C ALA A 94 -4.42 11.25 17.96
N LEU A 95 -5.22 12.23 17.52
CA LEU A 95 -6.64 12.04 17.21
C LEU A 95 -6.85 11.02 16.08
N VAL A 96 -6.03 11.04 15.03
CA VAL A 96 -6.09 10.05 13.94
C VAL A 96 -5.73 8.65 14.46
N PHE A 97 -4.69 8.51 15.29
CA PHE A 97 -4.34 7.22 15.89
C PHE A 97 -5.41 6.70 16.83
N VAL A 98 -5.98 7.56 17.68
CA VAL A 98 -7.11 7.22 18.55
C VAL A 98 -8.32 6.80 17.72
N GLN A 99 -8.61 7.52 16.62
CA GLN A 99 -9.68 7.14 15.70
C GLN A 99 -9.43 5.75 15.09
N ALA A 100 -8.22 5.49 14.60
CA ALA A 100 -7.86 4.23 13.97
C ALA A 100 -7.84 3.05 14.96
N ALA A 101 -7.43 3.25 16.20
CA ALA A 101 -7.32 2.19 17.20
C ALA A 101 -8.65 1.87 17.88
N PHE A 102 -9.46 2.89 18.17
CA PHE A 102 -10.65 2.75 19.01
C PHE A 102 -11.97 3.03 18.29
N GLU A 103 -11.96 3.59 17.08
CA GLU A 103 -13.18 3.95 16.33
C GLU A 103 -14.23 4.74 17.18
N PRO A 104 -13.84 5.75 18.00
CA PRO A 104 -14.77 6.52 18.84
C PRO A 104 -15.78 7.33 18.02
N LEU A 105 -15.39 7.82 16.83
CA LEU A 105 -16.33 8.44 15.90
C LEU A 105 -16.83 7.39 14.91
N PRO A 106 -18.14 7.22 14.76
CA PRO A 106 -18.72 6.25 13.84
C PRO A 106 -18.71 6.80 12.41
N LEU A 107 -17.52 6.84 11.81
CA LEU A 107 -17.31 7.26 10.42
C LEU A 107 -17.80 6.18 9.45
N SER A 108 -18.19 6.59 8.24
CA SER A 108 -18.49 5.64 7.16
C SER A 108 -17.20 5.06 6.58
N ALA A 109 -17.23 3.90 5.94
CA ALA A 109 -16.06 3.35 5.24
C ALA A 109 -15.53 4.25 4.10
N HIS A 110 -16.35 5.18 3.60
CA HIS A 110 -15.89 6.19 2.63
C HIS A 110 -15.00 7.25 3.29
N THR A 111 -15.34 7.66 4.51
CA THR A 111 -14.64 8.70 5.27
C THR A 111 -13.52 8.16 6.14
N ASP A 112 -13.63 6.90 6.56
CA ASP A 112 -12.62 6.21 7.34
C ASP A 112 -11.66 5.43 6.43
N VAL A 113 -10.63 6.14 5.96
CA VAL A 113 -9.60 5.56 5.09
C VAL A 113 -8.82 4.46 5.82
N MET A 114 -8.65 4.55 7.13
CA MET A 114 -7.93 3.52 7.90
C MET A 114 -8.74 2.22 7.94
N LEU A 115 -10.01 2.28 8.33
CA LEU A 115 -10.91 1.12 8.26
C LEU A 115 -10.91 0.49 6.85
N ARG A 116 -11.00 1.34 5.82
CA ARG A 116 -11.01 0.88 4.42
C ARG A 116 -9.71 0.20 4.02
N GLN A 117 -8.55 0.65 4.49
CA GLN A 117 -7.26 0.11 4.05
C GLN A 117 -6.77 -1.06 4.91
N VAL A 118 -6.97 -1.03 6.23
CA VAL A 118 -6.32 -1.98 7.15
C VAL A 118 -7.27 -2.88 7.94
N GLY A 119 -8.57 -2.55 8.02
CA GLY A 119 -9.51 -3.27 8.88
C GLY A 119 -9.90 -4.66 8.36
N GLY A 120 -9.97 -5.68 9.22
CA GLY A 120 -10.73 -6.91 8.92
C GLY A 120 -10.09 -7.94 7.99
N TRP A 121 -8.84 -7.76 7.57
CA TRP A 121 -8.15 -8.70 6.67
C TRP A 121 -7.99 -10.13 7.21
N PRO A 122 -7.60 -10.35 8.48
CA PRO A 122 -7.45 -11.72 9.01
C PRO A 122 -8.77 -12.51 8.99
N ALA A 123 -9.88 -11.87 9.36
CA ALA A 123 -11.20 -12.49 9.39
C ALA A 123 -11.70 -12.82 7.97
N LEU A 124 -11.52 -11.89 7.03
CA LEU A 124 -11.84 -12.12 5.63
C LEU A 124 -11.02 -13.30 5.07
N ALA A 125 -9.71 -13.33 5.33
CA ALA A 125 -8.83 -14.41 4.87
C ALA A 125 -9.27 -15.77 5.43
N ALA A 126 -9.62 -15.86 6.72
CA ALA A 126 -10.12 -17.08 7.32
C ALA A 126 -11.46 -17.55 6.68
N GLU A 127 -12.37 -16.62 6.35
CA GLU A 127 -13.61 -16.96 5.67
C GLU A 127 -13.37 -17.45 4.23
N VAL A 128 -12.43 -16.83 3.51
CA VAL A 128 -12.00 -17.29 2.18
C VAL A 128 -11.41 -18.68 2.26
N ASP A 129 -10.51 -18.93 3.23
CA ASP A 129 -9.86 -20.23 3.42
C ASP A 129 -10.88 -21.33 3.70
N GLY A 130 -11.88 -21.05 4.54
CA GLY A 130 -12.96 -21.98 4.85
C GLY A 130 -13.89 -22.31 3.66
N ARG A 131 -13.96 -21.44 2.64
CA ARG A 131 -14.75 -21.67 1.42
C ARG A 131 -13.94 -22.29 0.27
N ALA A 132 -12.61 -22.19 0.32
CA ALA A 132 -11.72 -22.69 -0.72
C ALA A 132 -11.48 -24.20 -0.55
N MET A 133 -11.57 -24.96 -1.65
CA MET A 133 -11.28 -26.40 -1.62
C MET A 133 -9.77 -26.66 -1.48
N PRO A 134 -9.35 -27.86 -1.05
CA PRO A 134 -7.94 -28.23 -1.08
C PRO A 134 -7.36 -28.11 -2.49
N GLY A 135 -6.26 -27.36 -2.64
CA GLY A 135 -5.62 -27.10 -3.94
C GLY A 135 -6.21 -25.92 -4.74
N ASP A 136 -7.33 -25.32 -4.30
CA ASP A 136 -7.84 -24.09 -4.93
C ASP A 136 -6.84 -22.95 -4.74
N PHE A 137 -6.56 -22.21 -5.82
CA PHE A 137 -5.88 -20.93 -5.72
C PHE A 137 -6.84 -19.83 -5.25
N VAL A 138 -6.28 -18.74 -4.72
CA VAL A 138 -7.04 -17.55 -4.35
C VAL A 138 -6.51 -16.35 -5.13
N THR A 139 -7.40 -15.50 -5.62
CA THR A 139 -7.03 -14.31 -6.38
C THR A 139 -7.96 -13.14 -6.08
N ALA A 140 -7.55 -11.93 -6.46
CA ALA A 140 -8.41 -10.76 -6.40
C ALA A 140 -8.31 -9.86 -7.63
N CYS A 141 -9.33 -9.03 -7.83
CA CYS A 141 -9.42 -8.03 -8.89
C CYS A 141 -8.42 -6.88 -8.79
N ASP A 142 -7.81 -6.66 -7.62
CA ASP A 142 -6.91 -5.54 -7.40
C ASP A 142 -5.72 -5.95 -6.54
N TYR A 143 -4.60 -5.24 -6.78
CA TYR A 143 -3.36 -5.37 -6.06
C TYR A 143 -3.50 -5.49 -4.54
N GLY A 144 -4.29 -4.60 -3.92
CA GLY A 144 -4.33 -4.45 -2.48
C GLY A 144 -4.95 -5.67 -1.85
N THR A 145 -6.13 -6.07 -2.35
CA THR A 145 -6.82 -7.28 -1.91
C THR A 145 -5.97 -8.53 -2.13
N ALA A 146 -5.32 -8.67 -3.30
CA ALA A 146 -4.47 -9.83 -3.58
C ALA A 146 -3.26 -9.91 -2.63
N SER A 147 -2.63 -8.76 -2.36
CA SER A 147 -1.46 -8.67 -1.47
C SER A 147 -1.81 -9.00 -0.02
N GLU A 148 -2.94 -8.51 0.48
CA GLU A 148 -3.42 -8.81 1.84
C GLU A 148 -3.80 -10.29 1.97
N LEU A 149 -4.48 -10.87 0.98
CA LEU A 149 -4.77 -12.30 0.97
C LEU A 149 -3.48 -13.14 0.95
N ALA A 150 -2.46 -12.74 0.19
CA ALA A 150 -1.17 -13.42 0.17
C ALA A 150 -0.43 -13.34 1.52
N LEU A 151 -0.60 -12.24 2.25
CA LEU A 151 -0.05 -12.08 3.60
C LEU A 151 -0.73 -13.00 4.61
N TYR A 152 -2.06 -13.12 4.56
CA TYR A 152 -2.84 -13.87 5.56
C TYR A 152 -3.14 -15.33 5.16
N LEU A 153 -2.86 -15.75 3.92
CA LEU A 153 -2.99 -17.14 3.45
C LEU A 153 -1.64 -17.69 2.97
N PRO A 154 -0.60 -17.73 3.82
CA PRO A 154 0.75 -18.14 3.41
C PRO A 154 0.83 -19.60 2.95
N HIS A 155 -0.17 -20.43 3.29
CA HIS A 155 -0.26 -21.84 2.93
C HIS A 155 -1.00 -22.10 1.61
N ARG A 156 -1.57 -21.07 0.98
CA ARG A 156 -2.28 -21.20 -0.30
C ARG A 156 -1.53 -20.53 -1.43
N THR A 157 -1.78 -21.02 -2.64
CA THR A 157 -1.41 -20.30 -3.86
C THR A 157 -2.29 -19.07 -3.99
N VAL A 158 -1.70 -17.89 -3.78
CA VAL A 158 -2.37 -16.60 -3.98
C VAL A 158 -1.78 -15.91 -5.20
N ALA A 159 -2.63 -15.49 -6.13
CA ALA A 159 -2.21 -14.79 -7.34
C ALA A 159 -2.82 -13.37 -7.41
N GLY A 160 -2.04 -12.44 -7.95
CA GLY A 160 -2.54 -11.13 -8.38
C GLY A 160 -2.82 -11.16 -9.88
N MET A 161 -3.92 -10.54 -10.34
CA MET A 161 -4.34 -10.53 -11.75
C MET A 161 -4.68 -9.13 -12.28
N GLU A 162 -3.67 -8.42 -12.77
CA GLU A 162 -3.73 -7.08 -13.34
C GLU A 162 -2.41 -6.75 -14.10
N PRO A 163 -2.43 -5.78 -15.05
CA PRO A 163 -1.29 -5.53 -15.93
C PRO A 163 0.05 -5.24 -15.22
N ARG A 164 0.02 -4.69 -14.00
CA ARG A 164 1.24 -4.30 -13.28
C ARG A 164 2.13 -5.50 -12.91
N TRP A 165 1.56 -6.70 -12.79
CA TRP A 165 2.32 -7.90 -12.40
C TRP A 165 3.35 -8.33 -13.46
N THR A 166 3.20 -7.84 -14.69
CA THR A 166 4.19 -8.00 -15.77
C THR A 166 5.54 -7.34 -15.46
N LEU A 167 5.57 -6.38 -14.54
CA LEU A 167 6.77 -5.64 -14.16
C LEU A 167 7.61 -6.38 -13.10
N PHE A 168 7.11 -7.51 -12.56
CA PHE A 168 7.75 -8.25 -11.48
C PHE A 168 8.28 -9.59 -11.97
N ASN A 169 9.49 -9.95 -11.52
CA ASN A 169 10.09 -11.26 -11.76
C ASN A 169 9.58 -12.28 -10.74
N LEU A 170 8.28 -12.57 -10.79
CA LEU A 170 7.59 -13.58 -9.97
C LEU A 170 7.18 -14.77 -10.86
N PRO A 171 6.68 -15.90 -10.31
CA PRO A 171 6.10 -16.95 -11.12
C PRO A 171 4.75 -16.51 -11.70
N HIS A 172 4.51 -16.75 -13.00
CA HIS A 172 3.28 -16.33 -13.70
C HIS A 172 2.36 -17.50 -14.09
N GLU A 173 2.83 -18.74 -13.98
CA GLU A 173 2.07 -19.94 -14.37
C GLU A 173 1.05 -20.32 -13.30
N LEU A 174 -0.24 -20.07 -13.58
CA LEU A 174 -1.35 -20.40 -12.71
C LEU A 174 -2.33 -21.33 -13.43
N HIS A 175 -2.63 -22.48 -12.81
CA HIS A 175 -3.52 -23.50 -13.37
C HIS A 175 -4.61 -23.89 -12.38
N GLY A 176 -5.65 -24.55 -12.90
CA GLY A 176 -6.69 -25.17 -12.08
C GLY A 176 -7.86 -24.26 -11.74
N GLN A 177 -8.46 -24.48 -10.56
CA GLN A 177 -9.64 -23.78 -10.08
C GLN A 177 -9.31 -22.99 -8.82
N GLY A 178 -10.13 -21.97 -8.55
CA GLY A 178 -9.91 -21.11 -7.41
C GLY A 178 -11.07 -20.21 -7.07
N LEU A 179 -10.84 -19.37 -6.07
CA LEU A 179 -11.75 -18.31 -5.66
C LEU A 179 -11.20 -16.95 -6.06
N MET A 180 -12.06 -16.14 -6.68
CA MET A 180 -11.76 -14.77 -7.07
C MET A 180 -12.60 -13.79 -6.27
N LEU A 181 -11.93 -12.82 -5.64
CA LEU A 181 -12.56 -11.76 -4.87
C LEU A 181 -12.49 -10.43 -5.60
N CYS A 182 -13.63 -9.75 -5.72
CA CYS A 182 -13.70 -8.49 -6.44
C CYS A 182 -14.60 -7.48 -5.76
N ASN A 183 -14.12 -6.24 -5.61
CA ASN A 183 -15.02 -5.14 -5.28
C ASN A 183 -16.08 -5.01 -6.40
N PRO A 184 -17.38 -4.91 -6.09
CA PRO A 184 -18.46 -4.80 -7.09
C PRO A 184 -18.29 -3.62 -8.08
N ARG A 185 -17.50 -2.61 -7.71
CA ARG A 185 -17.19 -1.44 -8.56
C ARG A 185 -16.03 -1.68 -9.52
N ARG A 186 -15.35 -2.83 -9.45
CA ARG A 186 -14.23 -3.20 -10.31
C ARG A 186 -14.66 -4.29 -11.27
N VAL A 187 -14.08 -4.24 -12.46
CA VAL A 187 -14.18 -5.28 -13.48
C VAL A 187 -12.84 -5.99 -13.60
N PHE A 188 -12.87 -7.26 -13.98
CA PHE A 188 -11.70 -8.05 -14.30
C PHE A 188 -11.84 -8.67 -15.68
N ASP A 189 -10.70 -8.98 -16.30
CA ASP A 189 -10.69 -9.63 -17.60
C ASP A 189 -11.08 -11.10 -17.44
N ARG A 190 -12.24 -11.46 -18.00
CA ARG A 190 -12.76 -12.83 -17.94
C ARG A 190 -12.05 -13.78 -18.89
N ARG A 191 -11.26 -13.27 -19.85
CA ARG A 191 -10.54 -14.09 -20.86
C ARG A 191 -9.48 -15.00 -20.25
N TYR A 192 -9.00 -14.70 -19.05
CA TYR A 192 -8.10 -15.58 -18.29
C TYR A 192 -8.77 -16.88 -17.82
N PHE A 193 -10.11 -16.95 -17.87
CA PHE A 193 -10.88 -18.03 -17.27
C PHE A 193 -11.72 -18.77 -18.29
N ALA A 194 -11.70 -20.10 -18.22
CA ALA A 194 -12.65 -20.97 -18.92
C ALA A 194 -14.03 -20.97 -18.23
N MET A 195 -14.08 -20.64 -16.94
CA MET A 195 -15.32 -20.61 -16.14
C MET A 195 -15.26 -19.49 -15.11
N VAL A 196 -16.36 -18.75 -14.98
CA VAL A 196 -16.56 -17.72 -13.95
C VAL A 196 -18.00 -17.84 -13.43
N GLU A 197 -18.16 -18.29 -12.20
CA GLU A 197 -19.46 -18.48 -11.55
C GLU A 197 -19.55 -17.65 -10.28
N ALA A 198 -20.61 -16.84 -10.14
CA ALA A 198 -20.83 -16.08 -8.91
C ALA A 198 -21.33 -17.03 -7.82
N VAL A 199 -20.59 -17.10 -6.70
CA VAL A 199 -20.89 -18.00 -5.58
C VAL A 199 -21.35 -17.27 -4.32
N GLY A 200 -21.34 -15.92 -4.34
CA GLY A 200 -21.89 -15.09 -3.28
C GLY A 200 -21.08 -13.81 -3.10
N SER A 201 -21.14 -13.26 -1.88
CA SER A 201 -20.32 -12.13 -1.47
C SER A 201 -19.82 -12.32 -0.04
N LEU A 202 -18.71 -11.66 0.25
CA LEU A 202 -18.05 -11.59 1.54
C LEU A 202 -18.04 -10.14 2.02
N ARG A 203 -18.13 -9.94 3.33
CA ARG A 203 -18.00 -8.62 3.93
C ARG A 203 -16.74 -8.57 4.77
N ARG A 204 -15.87 -7.61 4.48
CA ARG A 204 -14.71 -7.32 5.32
C ARG A 204 -15.18 -6.42 6.45
N HIS A 205 -15.18 -6.95 7.66
CA HIS A 205 -15.66 -6.25 8.85
C HIS A 205 -14.52 -5.53 9.58
N GLY A 206 -14.71 -4.26 9.90
CA GLY A 206 -13.97 -3.57 10.97
C GLY A 206 -14.48 -3.98 12.35
N ARG A 207 -14.06 -3.25 13.38
CA ARG A 207 -14.45 -3.56 14.76
C ARG A 207 -15.92 -3.23 15.03
N ILE A 208 -16.41 -2.12 14.49
CA ILE A 208 -17.78 -1.65 14.71
C ILE A 208 -18.62 -1.72 13.41
N ARG A 209 -18.00 -1.67 12.22
CA ARG A 209 -18.71 -1.54 10.94
C ARG A 209 -18.03 -2.28 9.79
N ASP A 210 -18.80 -2.57 8.75
CA ASP A 210 -18.31 -3.16 7.50
C ASP A 210 -17.41 -2.16 6.77
N ALA A 211 -16.19 -2.59 6.45
CA ALA A 211 -15.25 -1.82 5.65
C ALA A 211 -15.58 -1.90 4.16
N GLU A 212 -15.91 -3.10 3.67
CA GLU A 212 -16.11 -3.35 2.25
C GLU A 212 -16.89 -4.64 2.00
N THR A 213 -17.59 -4.70 0.87
CA THR A 213 -18.20 -5.93 0.35
C THR A 213 -17.45 -6.36 -0.90
N LEU A 214 -17.12 -7.64 -0.99
CA LEU A 214 -16.40 -8.26 -2.08
C LEU A 214 -17.27 -9.36 -2.66
N ASP A 215 -17.53 -9.31 -3.96
CA ASP A 215 -18.16 -10.40 -4.68
C ASP A 215 -17.19 -11.57 -4.80
N LEU A 216 -17.70 -12.78 -4.58
CA LEU A 216 -16.95 -14.01 -4.60
C LEU A 216 -17.36 -14.82 -5.83
N TYR A 217 -16.37 -15.18 -6.63
CA TYR A 217 -16.54 -16.01 -7.82
C TYR A 217 -15.74 -17.29 -7.70
N ARG A 218 -16.31 -18.40 -8.15
CA ARG A 218 -15.55 -19.61 -8.46
C ARG A 218 -15.05 -19.50 -9.89
N VAL A 219 -13.75 -19.68 -10.07
CA VAL A 219 -13.09 -19.50 -11.36
C VAL A 219 -12.28 -20.73 -11.75
N ARG A 220 -12.14 -20.97 -13.04
CA ARG A 220 -11.23 -21.97 -13.61
C ARG A 220 -10.36 -21.31 -14.66
N MET A 221 -9.05 -21.44 -14.54
CA MET A 221 -8.10 -20.91 -15.52
C MET A 221 -8.36 -21.53 -16.90
N ALA A 222 -8.23 -20.72 -17.95
CA ALA A 222 -8.14 -21.24 -19.31
C ALA A 222 -6.81 -22.01 -19.47
N ASP A 223 -6.85 -23.15 -20.16
CA ASP A 223 -5.66 -23.97 -20.43
C ASP A 223 -5.64 -24.37 -21.92
N PRO A 224 -4.79 -23.74 -22.75
CA PRO A 224 -3.84 -22.67 -22.40
C PRO A 224 -4.53 -21.31 -22.18
N VAL A 225 -3.88 -20.42 -21.41
CA VAL A 225 -4.26 -19.01 -21.32
C VAL A 225 -3.99 -18.32 -22.67
N PRO A 226 -4.88 -17.44 -23.17
CA PRO A 226 -4.69 -16.76 -24.46
C PRO A 226 -3.32 -16.03 -24.56
N PRO A 227 -2.55 -16.24 -25.65
CA PRO A 227 -1.18 -15.73 -25.80
C PRO A 227 -1.08 -14.23 -26.15
N ASP A 228 -2.21 -13.57 -26.43
CA ASP A 228 -2.29 -12.16 -26.83
C ASP A 228 -2.15 -11.17 -25.68
N GLN A 229 -2.03 -11.65 -24.44
CA GLN A 229 -1.84 -10.81 -23.26
C GLN A 229 -0.56 -11.21 -22.52
N PRO A 230 0.34 -10.25 -22.21
CA PRO A 230 1.40 -10.54 -21.25
C PRO A 230 0.71 -10.96 -19.95
N PRO A 231 1.18 -12.03 -19.28
CA PRO A 231 0.48 -12.55 -18.12
C PRO A 231 0.50 -11.46 -17.05
N GLY A 232 -0.62 -10.76 -16.90
CA GLY A 232 -0.87 -9.88 -15.76
C GLY A 232 -1.07 -10.70 -14.48
N ILE A 233 -0.55 -11.93 -14.42
CA ILE A 233 -0.75 -12.91 -13.37
C ILE A 233 0.58 -13.08 -12.67
N ALA A 234 0.66 -12.84 -11.37
CA ALA A 234 1.83 -13.22 -10.58
C ALA A 234 1.40 -13.99 -9.34
N ILE A 235 2.08 -15.09 -9.05
CA ILE A 235 1.94 -15.83 -7.80
C ILE A 235 2.67 -15.03 -6.70
N LEU A 236 1.89 -14.59 -5.72
CA LEU A 236 2.32 -13.74 -4.60
C LEU A 236 2.63 -14.56 -3.35
N SER A 237 1.99 -15.72 -3.22
CA SER A 237 2.27 -16.65 -2.12
C SER A 237 3.71 -17.13 -2.20
N ARG A 238 4.40 -17.13 -1.07
CA ARG A 238 5.70 -17.77 -0.96
C ARG A 238 5.48 -19.27 -1.14
N ALA A 239 6.22 -19.91 -2.04
CA ALA A 239 6.32 -21.37 -1.99
C ALA A 239 6.68 -21.75 -0.54
N PRO A 240 6.03 -22.75 0.07
CA PRO A 240 6.53 -23.27 1.34
C PRO A 240 8.00 -23.57 1.12
N MET A 241 8.87 -23.04 1.98
CA MET A 241 10.29 -23.34 1.89
C MET A 241 10.48 -24.84 2.13
N THR A 242 10.42 -25.63 1.07
CA THR A 242 10.97 -26.98 0.99
C THR A 242 12.46 -26.84 0.67
N GLY A 243 13.18 -26.06 1.47
CA GLY A 243 14.64 -26.11 1.54
C GLY A 243 15.02 -27.19 2.54
N PRO A 244 16.04 -28.03 2.27
CA PRO A 244 16.53 -28.96 3.27
C PRO A 244 16.87 -28.17 4.53
N GLN A 245 16.51 -28.69 5.72
CA GLN A 245 17.18 -28.28 6.94
C GLN A 245 18.67 -28.25 6.65
N ALA A 246 19.29 -27.08 6.79
CA ALA A 246 20.74 -26.98 6.78
C ALA A 246 21.21 -27.87 7.93
N SER A 247 21.55 -29.11 7.61
CA SER A 247 22.27 -30.00 8.50
C SER A 247 23.57 -29.27 8.80
N LEU A 248 23.68 -28.78 10.03
CA LEU A 248 24.96 -28.36 10.58
C LEU A 248 25.97 -29.48 10.29
N PRO A 249 27.13 -29.19 9.69
CA PRO A 249 28.15 -30.20 9.46
C PRO A 249 28.48 -30.90 10.78
N GLN A 250 28.32 -32.22 10.82
CA GLN A 250 28.65 -33.06 11.98
C GLN A 250 30.13 -32.95 12.39
N ASP A 251 30.97 -32.36 11.55
CA ASP A 251 32.40 -32.16 11.77
C ASP A 251 32.72 -31.09 12.84
N MET A 252 31.74 -30.30 13.31
CA MET A 252 31.94 -29.32 14.39
C MET A 252 31.65 -29.84 15.81
N LEU A 253 31.23 -31.10 15.97
CA LEU A 253 30.90 -31.71 17.28
C LEU A 253 31.92 -32.75 17.78
N GLN A 254 33.05 -32.93 17.08
CA GLN A 254 34.11 -33.89 17.48
C GLN A 254 35.52 -33.29 17.65
N ALA A 255 35.67 -31.97 17.72
CA ALA A 255 36.97 -31.34 17.98
C ALA A 255 36.93 -30.43 19.21
N ALA A 256 36.82 -31.05 20.38
CA ALA A 256 37.24 -30.46 21.65
C ALA A 256 37.82 -31.58 22.54
N PRO A 257 39.13 -31.57 22.86
CA PRO A 257 39.63 -32.21 24.07
C PRO A 257 39.21 -31.43 25.33
#